data_AF-A0A1H6CUG9-F1
#
_entry.id   AF-A0A1H6CUG9-F1
#
_cell.length_a   1.000
_cell.length_b   1.000
_cell.length_c   1.000
_cell.angle_alpha   90.00
_cell.angle_beta   90.00
_cell.angle_gamma   90.00
#
_symmetry.space_group_name_H-M   'P 1'
#
loop_
_entity.id
_entity.type
_entity.pdbx_description
1 polymer ?
#
loop_
_entity_poly.entity_id
_entity_poly.type
_entity_poly.pdbx_seq_one_letter_code
_entity_poly.pdbx_strand_id
1 'polypeptide(L)'
;MYLVKDLVGGRIVYFWQDKNGSPRSDFFSTFLNAEEWWKTHVFALYAGVERRTSIIDRRTNYDKRRRLDHSHRFASSNPNGRRITDLPVKVSRDLAAEKLQGR
;
A
#
# COMPACT_ATOMS: atom_id res chain seq x y z
N MET A 1 8.50 7.57 1.20
CA MET A 1 7.14 7.62 1.79
C MET A 1 6.84 6.27 2.41
N TYR A 2 6.23 6.26 3.59
CA TYR A 2 5.99 5.07 4.38
C TYR A 2 4.56 5.11 4.93
N LEU A 3 3.92 3.96 5.03
CA LEU A 3 2.59 3.86 5.62
C LEU A 3 2.72 3.78 7.14
N VAL A 4 2.06 4.70 7.84
CA VAL A 4 2.00 4.75 9.29
C VAL A 4 0.61 4.34 9.74
N LYS A 5 0.56 3.48 10.75
CA LYS A 5 -0.64 3.16 11.51
C LYS A 5 -0.54 3.84 12.86
N ASP A 6 -1.54 4.63 13.21
CA ASP A 6 -1.58 5.36 14.47
C ASP A 6 -2.92 5.16 15.19
N LEU A 7 -2.92 5.39 16.50
CA LEU A 7 -4.12 5.43 17.34
C LEU A 7 -4.39 6.89 17.71
N VAL A 8 -5.44 7.46 17.11
CA VAL A 8 -5.89 8.84 17.34
C VAL A 8 -7.31 8.80 17.87
N GLY A 9 -7.54 9.38 19.06
CA GLY A 9 -8.87 9.41 19.68
C GLY A 9 -9.48 8.01 19.94
N GLY A 10 -8.63 7.01 20.20
CA GLY A 10 -9.05 5.62 20.41
C GLY A 10 -9.42 4.87 19.12
N ARG A 11 -9.19 5.45 17.94
CA ARG A 11 -9.45 4.81 16.64
C ARG A 11 -8.15 4.61 15.89
N ILE A 12 -8.03 3.47 15.22
CA ILE A 12 -6.91 3.18 14.33
C ILE A 12 -7.07 4.01 13.06
N VAL A 13 -6.03 4.75 12.71
CA VAL A 13 -5.95 5.54 11.48
C VAL A 13 -4.69 5.15 10.71
N TYR A 14 -4.75 5.27 9.39
CA TYR A 14 -3.67 4.99 8.46
C TYR A 14 -3.35 6.25 7.68
N PHE A 15 -2.09 6.61 7.55
CA PHE A 15 -1.68 7.75 6.72
C PHE A 15 -0.28 7.55 6.15
N TRP A 16 0.00 8.22 5.05
CA TRP A 16 1.31 8.22 4.42
C TRP A 16 2.15 9.38 4.90
N GLN A 17 3.39 9.07 5.28
CA GLN A 17 4.36 10.04 5.77
C GLN A 17 5.59 10.05 4.86
N ASP A 18 6.15 11.22 4.61
CA ASP A 18 7.41 11.34 3.90
C ASP A 18 8.60 10.98 4.80
N LYS A 19 9.80 10.83 4.21
CA LYS A 19 11.05 10.60 4.96
C LYS A 19 11.33 11.69 5.99
N ASN A 20 10.80 12.90 5.75
CA ASN A 20 10.98 14.07 6.61
C ASN A 20 9.96 14.14 7.75
N GLY A 21 9.05 13.18 7.88
CA GLY A 21 8.04 13.17 8.94
C GLY A 21 6.77 13.97 8.64
N SER A 22 6.66 14.65 7.50
CA SER A 22 5.43 15.35 7.11
C SER A 22 4.38 14.37 6.57
N PRO A 23 3.11 14.45 7.01
CA PRO A 23 2.03 13.69 6.40
C PRO A 23 1.83 14.15 4.96
N ARG A 24 1.78 13.19 4.03
CA ARG A 24 1.54 13.39 2.59
C ARG A 24 0.08 13.13 2.21
N SER A 25 -0.62 12.36 3.03
CA SER A 25 -2.03 12.00 2.83
C SER A 25 -2.87 12.40 4.03
N ASP A 26 -4.19 12.42 3.82
CA ASP A 26 -5.17 12.47 4.90
C ASP A 26 -5.14 11.19 5.77
N PHE A 27 -5.88 11.24 6.88
CA PHE A 27 -6.11 10.08 7.74
C PHE A 27 -7.20 9.18 7.18
N PHE A 28 -6.84 7.92 6.94
CA PHE A 28 -7.76 6.89 6.47
C PHE A 28 -8.19 5.99 7.62
N SER A 29 -9.47 5.64 7.67
CA SER A 29 -10.03 4.70 8.65
C SER A 29 -9.71 3.23 8.32
N THR A 30 -9.37 2.93 7.08
CA THR A 30 -9.08 1.56 6.62
C THR A 30 -7.76 1.51 5.85
N PHE A 31 -7.08 0.37 5.97
CA PHE A 31 -5.85 0.09 5.21
C PHE A 31 -6.09 0.13 3.69
N LEU A 32 -7.26 -0.35 3.23
CA LEU A 32 -7.61 -0.38 1.81
C LEU A 32 -7.63 1.03 1.21
N ASN A 33 -8.24 2.00 1.90
CA ASN A 33 -8.30 3.39 1.44
C ASN A 33 -6.89 4.01 1.37
N ALA A 34 -6.04 3.70 2.33
CA ALA A 34 -4.65 4.15 2.31
C ALA A 34 -3.87 3.55 1.13
N GLU A 35 -4.10 2.27 0.81
CA GLU A 35 -3.48 1.61 -0.35
C GLU A 35 -3.98 2.21 -1.69
N GLU A 36 -5.28 2.46 -1.81
CA GLU A 36 -5.85 3.09 -3.01
C GLU A 36 -5.30 4.50 -3.22
N TRP A 37 -5.21 5.32 -2.16
CA TRP A 37 -4.62 6.64 -2.25
C TRP A 37 -3.18 6.58 -2.78
N TRP A 38 -2.38 5.62 -2.30
CA TRP A 38 -1.01 5.46 -2.75
C TRP A 38 -0.90 5.07 -4.22
N LYS A 39 -1.75 4.13 -4.68
CA LYS A 39 -1.80 3.75 -6.09
C LYS A 39 -2.13 4.96 -6.96
N THR A 40 -3.13 5.75 -6.57
CA THR A 40 -3.51 6.99 -7.27
C THR A 40 -2.38 8.03 -7.23
N HIS A 41 -1.71 8.19 -6.10
CA HIS A 41 -0.61 9.15 -5.94
C HIS A 41 0.60 8.78 -6.81
N VAL A 42 1.01 7.50 -6.81
CA VAL A 42 2.12 7.01 -7.64
C VAL A 42 1.76 7.11 -9.13
N PHE A 43 0.51 6.82 -9.48
CA PHE A 43 0.01 6.99 -10.85
C PHE A 43 0.06 8.46 -11.29
N ALA A 44 -0.39 9.39 -10.44
CA ALA A 44 -0.35 10.83 -10.73
C ALA A 44 1.08 11.39 -10.87
N LEU A 45 2.06 10.79 -10.18
CA LEU A 45 3.48 11.18 -10.28
C LEU A 45 4.20 10.57 -11.48
N TYR A 46 3.58 9.63 -12.20
CA TYR A 46 4.21 8.99 -13.34
C TYR A 46 4.23 9.93 -14.56
N ALA A 47 5.42 10.43 -14.91
CA ALA A 47 5.62 11.38 -16.01
C ALA A 47 5.84 10.73 -17.39
N GLY A 48 5.69 9.41 -17.52
CA GLY A 48 5.87 8.69 -18.79
C GLY A 48 4.60 8.72 -19.67
N VAL A 49 4.73 8.31 -20.94
CA VAL A 49 3.56 8.08 -21.81
C VAL A 49 2.74 6.93 -21.22
N GLU A 50 1.70 7.26 -20.46
CA GLU A 50 0.81 6.32 -19.82
C GLU A 50 0.10 5.47 -20.88
N ARG A 51 0.54 4.22 -21.05
CA ARG A 51 -0.09 3.28 -22.00
C ARG A 51 -1.42 2.71 -21.49
N ARG A 52 -1.90 3.13 -20.31
CA ARG A 52 -3.14 2.65 -19.71
C ARG A 52 -4.27 3.66 -19.91
N THR A 53 -5.41 3.15 -20.37
CA THR A 53 -6.67 3.88 -20.46
C THR A 53 -7.51 3.83 -19.18
N SER A 54 -7.05 3.14 -18.13
CA SER A 54 -7.81 2.99 -16.88
C SER A 54 -6.91 2.94 -15.64
N ILE A 55 -7.33 3.70 -14.62
CA ILE A 55 -6.72 3.76 -13.29
C ILE A 55 -7.03 2.47 -12.49
N ILE A 56 -8.12 1.77 -12.84
CA ILE A 56 -8.59 0.58 -12.14
C ILE A 56 -7.81 -0.65 -12.62
N ASP A 57 -6.82 -1.06 -11.83
CA ASP A 57 -6.01 -2.23 -12.14
C ASP A 57 -6.67 -3.53 -11.66
N ARG A 58 -7.36 -4.20 -12.60
CA ARG A 58 -8.01 -5.50 -12.41
C ARG A 58 -7.02 -6.65 -12.10
N ARG A 59 -5.71 -6.44 -12.28
CA ARG A 59 -4.63 -7.43 -12.03
C ARG A 59 -4.06 -7.35 -10.62
N THR A 60 -4.48 -6.38 -9.80
CA THR A 60 -3.94 -6.13 -8.46
C THR A 60 -4.42 -7.11 -7.39
N ASN A 61 -5.20 -8.14 -7.75
CA ASN A 61 -5.69 -9.10 -6.78
C ASN A 61 -4.53 -10.04 -6.34
N TYR A 62 -3.77 -9.57 -5.34
CA TYR A 62 -2.63 -10.26 -4.76
C TYR A 62 -3.01 -11.67 -4.31
N ASP A 63 -4.17 -11.85 -3.68
CA ASP A 63 -4.65 -13.17 -3.26
C ASP A 63 -4.89 -14.10 -4.44
N LYS A 64 -5.43 -13.60 -5.55
CA LYS A 64 -5.61 -14.39 -6.78
C LYS A 64 -4.26 -14.79 -7.39
N ARG A 65 -3.27 -13.89 -7.40
CA ARG A 65 -1.90 -14.18 -7.88
C ARG A 65 -1.20 -15.20 -6.98
N ARG A 66 -1.25 -15.02 -5.66
CA ARG A 66 -0.65 -15.94 -4.67
C ARG A 66 -1.23 -17.35 -4.79
N ARG A 67 -2.55 -17.48 -5.01
CA ARG A 67 -3.21 -18.77 -5.22
C ARG A 67 -2.74 -19.47 -6.50
N LEU A 68 -2.54 -18.71 -7.59
CA LEU A 68 -2.06 -19.25 -8.86
C LEU A 68 -0.57 -19.63 -8.81
N ASP A 69 0.26 -18.83 -8.14
CA ASP A 69 1.69 -19.13 -7.96
C ASP A 69 1.89 -20.42 -7.16
N HIS A 70 1.06 -20.64 -6.13
CA HIS A 70 1.11 -21.86 -5.31
C HIS A 70 0.59 -23.12 -6.04
N SER A 71 -0.12 -22.98 -7.17
CA SER A 71 -0.68 -24.11 -7.93
C SER A 71 0.19 -24.55 -9.13
N HIS A 72 1.20 -23.77 -9.54
CA HIS A 72 2.04 -24.10 -10.68
C HIS A 72 3.42 -24.61 -10.24
N ARG A 73 3.82 -25.80 -10.74
CA ARG A 73 5.15 -26.43 -10.54
C ARG A 73 6.34 -25.62 -11.09
N PHE A 74 6.07 -24.48 -11.73
CA PHE A 74 7.07 -23.54 -12.21
C PHE A 74 6.82 -22.20 -11.53
N ALA A 75 7.27 -22.07 -10.29
CA ALA A 75 7.26 -20.80 -9.58
C ALA A 75 8.05 -19.78 -10.42
N SER A 76 7.40 -18.69 -10.84
CA SER A 76 8.15 -17.61 -11.48
C SER A 76 9.13 -17.06 -10.45
N SER A 77 10.38 -16.77 -10.81
CA SER A 77 11.37 -16.31 -9.84
C SER A 77 11.02 -14.95 -9.20
N ASN A 78 9.99 -14.27 -9.69
CA ASN A 78 9.42 -13.05 -9.13
C ASN A 78 7.90 -13.01 -9.42
N PRO A 79 7.05 -13.52 -8.50
CA PRO A 79 5.59 -13.48 -8.66
C PRO A 79 5.01 -12.06 -8.52
N ASN A 80 5.81 -11.12 -8.01
CA ASN A 80 5.47 -9.72 -7.95
C ASN A 80 5.71 -9.07 -9.32
N GLY A 81 4.73 -8.31 -9.80
CA GLY A 81 4.90 -7.51 -11.02
C GLY A 81 6.08 -6.54 -10.88
N ARG A 82 6.64 -6.09 -12.01
CA ARG A 82 7.83 -5.21 -12.05
C ARG A 82 7.60 -3.80 -11.47
N ARG A 83 6.39 -3.48 -11.03
CA ARG A 83 6.00 -2.13 -10.62
C ARG A 83 6.08 -1.99 -9.10
N ILE A 84 6.47 -0.81 -8.65
CA ILE A 84 6.42 -0.47 -7.24
C ILE A 84 5.01 -0.70 -6.65
N THR A 85 3.94 -0.41 -7.41
CA THR A 85 2.54 -0.63 -7.02
C THR A 85 2.08 -2.09 -7.02
N ASP A 86 2.85 -3.00 -7.61
CA ASP A 86 2.55 -4.44 -7.59
C ASP A 86 3.06 -5.10 -6.30
N LEU A 87 3.93 -4.43 -5.55
CA LEU A 87 4.39 -4.89 -4.24
C LEU A 87 3.29 -4.62 -3.20
N PRO A 88 2.97 -5.58 -2.32
CA PRO A 88 2.01 -5.36 -1.26
C PRO A 88 2.50 -4.22 -0.35
N VAL A 89 1.63 -3.22 -0.14
CA VAL A 89 1.91 -2.15 0.81
C VAL A 89 2.04 -2.76 2.20
N LYS A 90 3.07 -2.36 2.95
CA LYS A 90 3.28 -2.78 4.34
C LYS A 90 3.24 -1.57 5.25
N VAL A 91 2.56 -1.72 6.38
CA VAL A 91 2.67 -0.74 7.49
C VAL A 91 4.14 -0.73 7.92
N SER A 92 4.77 0.42 7.76
CA SER A 92 6.20 0.60 8.03
C SER A 92 6.45 1.04 9.47
N ARG A 93 5.48 1.71 10.09
CA ARG A 93 5.49 2.12 11.51
C ARG A 93 4.12 1.93 12.12
N ASP A 94 4.06 1.24 13.26
CA ASP A 94 2.83 1.02 14.04
C ASP A 94 2.91 1.77 15.37
N LEU A 95 2.52 3.04 15.35
CA LEU A 95 2.45 3.90 16.53
C LEU A 95 1.26 3.52 17.43
N ALA A 96 0.26 2.80 16.89
CA ALA A 96 -0.87 2.33 17.68
C ALA A 96 -0.41 1.26 18.69
N ALA A 97 0.47 0.36 18.30
CA ALA A 97 1.05 -0.65 19.19
C ALA A 97 1.88 -0.01 20.32
N GLU A 98 2.70 0.99 19.99
CA GLU A 98 3.51 1.73 20.97
C GLU A 98 2.63 2.45 22.01
N LYS A 99 1.56 3.12 21.56
CA LYS A 99 0.61 3.82 22.45
C LYS A 99 -0.22 2.89 23.32
N LEU A 100 -0.43 1.64 22.90
CA LEU A 100 -1.18 0.63 23.66
C LEU A 100 -0.31 -0.09 24.70
N GLN A 101 1.01 -0.21 24.47
CA GLN A 101 1.93 -0.83 25.42
C GLN A 101 2.42 0.12 26.53
N GLY A 102 2.28 1.44 26.33
CA GLY A 102 2.62 2.47 27.33
C GLY A 102 1.50 2.81 28.33
N ARG A 103 0.47 1.98 28.44
CA ARG A 103 -0.67 2.15 29.34
C ARG A 103 -0.73 1.02 30.36
#